data_AF-A0A2A5IDQ5-F1
#
_entry.id   AF-A0A2A5IDQ5-F1
#
_cell.length_a   1.000
_cell.length_b   1.000
_cell.length_c   1.000
_cell.angle_alpha   90.00
_cell.angle_beta   90.00
_cell.angle_gamma   90.00
#
_symmetry.space_group_name_H-M   'P 1'
#
loop_
_entity.id
_entity.type
_entity.pdbx_description
1 polymer ?
#
loop_
_entity_poly.entity_id
_entity_poly.type
_entity_poly.pdbx_seq_one_letter_code
_entity_poly.pdbx_strand_id
1 'polypeptide(L)'
;MSKNNELWMVYEHELGLIGVYDNEDEANLAYERTKDNLNEDTQINENEIYGDERVILAKVKKDYHSFDTEELEMKENDNGIEEKSDATLWDFKEDTYK
;
A
#
# COMPACT_ATOMS: atom_id res chain seq x y z
N MET A 1 -2.96 17.15 13.23
CA MET A 1 -2.71 17.10 11.77
C MET A 1 -4.04 16.87 11.09
N SER A 2 -4.41 17.69 10.11
CA SER A 2 -5.60 17.43 9.31
C SER A 2 -5.36 16.10 8.61
N LYS A 3 -6.13 15.04 8.91
CA LYS A 3 -6.10 13.82 8.08
C LYS A 3 -6.46 14.28 6.67
N ASN A 4 -5.51 14.19 5.74
CA ASN A 4 -5.84 14.36 4.34
C ASN A 4 -6.91 13.31 4.04
N ASN A 5 -8.06 13.77 3.56
CA ASN A 5 -9.18 12.88 3.27
C ASN A 5 -8.98 12.15 1.94
N GLU A 6 -7.81 12.24 1.33
CA GLU A 6 -7.52 11.69 0.03
C GLU A 6 -6.37 10.70 0.15
N LEU A 7 -6.43 9.65 -0.65
CA LEU A 7 -5.41 8.61 -0.69
C LEU A 7 -5.22 8.21 -2.15
N TRP A 8 -3.98 8.08 -2.55
CA TRP A 8 -3.58 7.81 -3.93
C TRP A 8 -2.69 6.59 -3.96
N MET A 9 -2.85 5.76 -4.98
CA MET A 9 -2.06 4.56 -5.19
C MET A 9 -1.35 4.66 -6.54
N VAL A 10 -0.05 4.39 -6.54
CA VAL A 10 0.73 4.17 -7.76
C VAL A 10 0.97 2.67 -7.89
N TYR A 11 0.56 2.10 -9.01
CA TYR A 11 0.71 0.70 -9.33
C TYR A 11 1.44 0.55 -10.66
N GLU A 12 2.34 -0.43 -10.74
CA GLU A 12 3.01 -0.81 -11.96
C GLU A 12 2.75 -2.30 -12.20
N HIS A 13 2.51 -2.67 -13.46
CA HIS A 13 2.07 -4.02 -13.82
C HIS A 13 3.00 -5.16 -13.35
N GLU A 14 4.32 -4.99 -13.47
CA GLU A 14 5.30 -6.04 -13.15
C GLU A 14 5.80 -5.99 -11.71
N LEU A 15 6.02 -4.79 -11.17
CA LEU A 15 6.52 -4.54 -9.82
C LEU A 15 5.41 -4.54 -8.77
N GLY A 16 4.16 -4.36 -9.19
CA GLY A 16 3.00 -4.28 -8.31
C GLY A 16 2.82 -2.91 -7.68
N LEU A 17 2.52 -2.90 -6.37
CA LEU A 17 2.29 -1.65 -5.63
C LEU A 17 3.60 -0.88 -5.47
N ILE A 18 3.67 0.30 -6.10
CA ILE A 18 4.81 1.21 -5.95
C ILE A 18 4.71 1.99 -4.65
N GLY A 19 3.52 2.51 -4.34
CA GLY A 19 3.30 3.26 -3.12
C GLY A 19 1.88 3.75 -2.94
N VAL A 20 1.59 4.15 -1.71
CA VAL A 20 0.33 4.76 -1.28
C VAL A 20 0.66 6.10 -0.62
N TYR A 21 -0.02 7.16 -1.03
CA TYR A 21 0.29 8.54 -0.67
C TYR A 21 -0.96 9.28 -0.21
N ASP A 22 -0.85 10.06 0.85
CA ASP A 22 -1.92 10.96 1.31
C ASP A 22 -1.84 12.36 0.67
N ASN A 23 -0.87 12.57 -0.23
CA ASN A 23 -0.61 13.78 -0.98
C ASN A 23 -0.60 13.51 -2.49
N GLU A 24 -1.40 14.25 -3.26
CA GLU A 24 -1.52 14.08 -4.71
C GLU A 24 -0.23 14.44 -5.46
N ASP A 25 0.48 15.49 -5.06
CA ASP A 25 1.72 15.90 -5.72
C ASP A 25 2.83 14.84 -5.52
N GLU A 26 2.91 14.25 -4.32
CA GLU A 26 3.84 13.14 -4.05
C GLU A 26 3.49 11.89 -4.87
N ALA A 27 2.20 11.57 -5.01
CA ALA A 27 1.74 10.47 -5.83
C ALA A 27 2.06 10.69 -7.33
N ASN A 28 1.86 11.90 -7.84
CA ASN A 28 2.21 12.28 -9.21
C ASN A 28 3.72 12.19 -9.45
N LEU A 29 4.54 12.66 -8.49
CA LEU A 29 6.00 12.54 -8.58
C LEU A 29 6.45 11.08 -8.62
N ALA A 30 5.84 10.21 -7.82
CA ALA A 30 6.12 8.78 -7.85
C ALA A 30 5.71 8.16 -9.20
N TYR A 31 4.52 8.49 -9.69
CA TYR A 31 4.00 8.04 -10.98
C TYR A 31 4.95 8.39 -12.14
N GLU A 32 5.36 9.67 -12.27
CA GLU A 32 6.26 10.09 -13.34
C GLU A 32 7.64 9.45 -13.23
N ARG A 33 8.20 9.31 -12.01
CA ARG A 33 9.47 8.60 -11.81
C ARG A 33 9.39 7.13 -12.21
N THR A 34 8.30 6.45 -11.89
CA THR A 34 8.10 5.05 -12.30
C THR A 34 8.02 4.94 -13.82
N LYS A 35 7.33 5.85 -14.49
CA LYS A 35 7.30 5.90 -15.97
C LYS A 35 8.69 6.14 -16.57
N ASP A 36 9.44 7.09 -16.02
CA ASP A 36 10.78 7.43 -16.52
C ASP A 36 11.74 6.25 -16.42
N ASN A 37 11.78 5.57 -15.27
CA ASN A 37 12.62 4.38 -15.07
C ASN A 37 12.29 3.26 -16.06
N LEU A 38 10.99 3.03 -16.33
CA LEU A 38 10.57 2.04 -17.31
C LEU A 38 10.98 2.43 -18.73
N ASN A 39 10.93 3.72 -19.07
CA ASN A 39 11.39 4.21 -20.37
C ASN A 39 12.91 4.06 -20.54
N GLU A 40 13.69 4.19 -19.47
CA GLU A 40 15.13 3.92 -19.49
C GLU A 40 15.42 2.42 -19.71
N ASP A 41 14.68 1.54 -19.02
CA ASP A 41 14.87 0.09 -19.11
C ASP A 41 14.35 -0.55 -20.42
N THR A 42 13.26 0.00 -21.00
CA THR A 42 12.64 -0.53 -22.24
C THR A 42 13.32 -0.04 -23.53
N GLN A 43 14.11 1.03 -23.48
CA GLN A 43 14.88 1.51 -24.65
C GLN A 43 16.04 0.57 -25.06
N ILE A 44 16.34 -0.46 -24.27
CA ILE A 44 17.48 -1.38 -24.51
C ILE A 44 17.10 -2.60 -25.36
N ASN A 45 15.80 -2.94 -25.48
CA ASN A 45 15.35 -4.11 -26.23
C ASN A 45 14.58 -3.73 -27.50
N GLU A 46 15.28 -3.89 -28.61
CA GLU A 46 14.84 -3.65 -29.99
C GLU A 46 13.36 -4.02 -30.27
N ASN A 47 12.55 -3.00 -30.57
CA ASN A 47 11.30 -3.03 -31.34
C ASN A 47 9.94 -3.35 -30.68
N GLU A 48 9.78 -3.39 -29.35
CA GLU A 48 8.44 -3.46 -28.74
C GLU A 48 8.18 -2.30 -27.78
N ILE A 49 7.40 -1.31 -28.25
CA ILE A 49 6.86 -0.23 -27.42
C ILE A 49 5.60 -0.78 -26.75
N TYR A 50 5.71 -1.16 -25.47
CA TYR A 50 4.57 -1.51 -24.64
C TYR A 50 3.79 -0.23 -24.31
N GLY A 51 2.49 -0.23 -24.62
CA GLY A 51 1.62 0.95 -24.48
C GLY A 51 1.52 1.48 -23.05
N ASP A 52 1.16 2.75 -22.97
CA ASP A 52 1.08 3.69 -21.82
C ASP A 52 0.21 3.24 -20.61
N GLU A 53 -0.23 1.97 -20.57
CA GLU A 53 -1.11 1.41 -19.53
C GLU A 53 -0.35 0.67 -18.42
N ARG A 54 0.99 0.75 -18.42
CA ARG A 54 1.86 -0.01 -17.50
C ARG A 54 1.93 0.58 -16.10
N VAL A 55 1.79 1.90 -15.97
CA VAL A 55 1.79 2.62 -14.69
C VAL A 55 0.41 3.24 -14.48
N ILE A 56 -0.17 3.04 -13.31
CA ILE A 56 -1.50 3.51 -12.95
C ILE A 56 -1.38 4.40 -11.72
N LEU A 57 -1.87 5.64 -11.84
CA LEU A 57 -2.19 6.49 -10.69
C LEU A 57 -3.70 6.40 -10.43
N ALA A 58 -4.09 5.90 -9.27
CA ALA A 58 -5.47 5.71 -8.89
C ALA A 58 -5.81 6.44 -7.58
N LYS A 59 -6.96 7.12 -7.56
CA LYS A 59 -7.52 7.67 -6.32
C LYS A 59 -8.24 6.58 -5.55
N VAL A 60 -7.79 6.30 -4.33
CA VAL A 60 -8.39 5.31 -3.44
C VAL A 60 -9.63 5.91 -2.78
N LYS A 61 -10.75 5.18 -2.80
CA LYS A 61 -12.02 5.59 -2.17
C LYS A 61 -12.26 4.88 -0.84
N LYS A 62 -11.77 3.65 -0.72
CA LYS A 62 -11.91 2.82 0.47
C LYS A 62 -10.66 1.98 0.63
N ASP A 63 -10.22 1.82 1.87
CA ASP A 63 -9.12 0.93 2.23
C ASP A 63 -9.56 0.06 3.40
N TYR A 64 -9.38 -1.25 3.26
CA TYR A 64 -9.68 -2.23 4.30
C TYR A 64 -8.38 -2.92 4.71
N HIS A 65 -7.90 -2.62 5.91
CA HIS A 65 -6.60 -3.05 6.38
C HIS A 65 -6.65 -3.58 7.81
N SER A 66 -5.68 -4.41 8.14
CA SER A 66 -5.43 -4.86 9.50
C SER A 66 -4.59 -3.83 10.25
N PHE A 67 -4.84 -3.63 11.54
CA PHE A 67 -4.02 -2.81 12.42
C PHE A 67 -3.75 -3.57 13.72
N ASP A 68 -2.58 -3.30 14.31
CA ASP A 68 -2.24 -3.79 15.64
C ASP A 68 -3.06 -3.01 16.67
N THR A 69 -3.80 -3.73 17.51
CA THR A 69 -4.65 -3.13 18.55
C THR A 69 -3.85 -2.67 19.78
N GLU A 70 -2.58 -3.04 19.87
CA GLU A 70 -1.71 -2.91 21.04
C GLU A 70 -2.16 -3.74 22.25
N GLU A 71 -3.24 -4.53 22.12
CA GLU A 71 -3.72 -5.45 23.15
C GLU A 71 -2.99 -6.80 23.04
N LEU A 72 -2.49 -7.31 24.16
CA LEU A 72 -1.79 -8.60 24.18
C LEU A 72 -2.78 -9.77 24.07
N GLU A 73 -2.44 -10.76 23.25
CA GLU A 73 -3.19 -12.00 23.13
C GLU A 73 -3.13 -12.78 24.46
N MET A 74 -4.29 -13.23 24.94
CA MET A 74 -4.40 -14.15 26.07
C MET A 74 -4.30 -15.60 25.55
N LYS A 75 -3.41 -16.39 26.13
CA LYS A 75 -3.25 -17.83 25.83
C LYS A 75 -3.36 -18.66 27.09
N GLU A 76 -4.00 -19.82 26.96
CA GLU A 76 -4.02 -20.84 28.00
C GLU A 76 -2.71 -21.62 27.98
N ASN A 77 -2.01 -21.68 29.11
CA ASN A 77 -0.83 -22.50 29.28
C ASN A 77 -1.19 -23.97 29.58
N ASP A 78 -0.19 -24.85 29.63
CA ASP A 78 -0.38 -26.30 29.85
C ASP A 78 -1.07 -26.66 31.18
N ASN A 79 -1.17 -25.71 32.12
CA ASN A 79 -1.84 -25.88 33.41
C ASN A 79 -3.30 -25.37 33.41
N GLY A 80 -3.80 -24.92 32.26
CA GLY A 80 -5.14 -24.36 32.11
C GLY A 80 -5.31 -22.95 32.65
N ILE A 81 -4.22 -22.18 32.75
CA ILE A 81 -4.22 -20.80 33.25
C ILE A 81 -4.04 -19.86 32.05
N GLU A 82 -4.92 -18.86 31.93
CA GLU A 82 -4.76 -17.79 30.94
C GLU A 82 -3.64 -16.82 31.34
N GLU A 83 -2.67 -16.64 30.45
CA GLU A 83 -1.58 -15.68 30.58
C GLU A 83 -1.44 -14.83 29.32
N LYS A 84 -0.91 -13.62 29.48
CA LYS A 84 -0.59 -12.74 28.34
C LYS A 84 0.59 -13.31 27.59
N SER A 85 0.45 -13.47 26.28
CA SER A 85 1.57 -13.79 25.40
C SER A 85 2.37 -12.54 25.01
N ASP A 86 3.48 -12.74 24.31
CA ASP A 86 4.28 -11.65 23.71
C ASP A 86 3.68 -11.12 22.39
N ALA A 87 2.61 -11.75 21.89
CA ALA A 87 1.93 -11.33 20.65
C ALA A 87 0.79 -10.36 20.94
N THR A 88 0.55 -9.44 20.00
CA THR A 88 -0.58 -8.51 20.01
C THR A 88 -1.73 -9.02 19.15
N LEU A 89 -2.94 -8.62 19.50
CA LEU A 89 -4.15 -8.86 18.72
C LEU A 89 -4.21 -7.91 17.53
N TRP A 90 -4.70 -8.42 16.42
CA TRP A 90 -4.94 -7.67 15.19
C TRP A 90 -6.44 -7.61 14.93
N ASP A 91 -6.90 -6.43 14.51
CA ASP A 91 -8.27 -6.21 14.06
C ASP A 91 -8.26 -5.55 12.68
N PHE A 92 -9.43 -5.49 12.04
CA PHE A 92 -9.60 -4.89 10.73
C PHE A 92 -10.42 -3.61 10.79
N LYS A 93 -10.07 -2.67 9.93
CA LYS A 93 -10.77 -1.39 9.81
C LYS A 93 -10.95 -1.02 8.35
N GLU A 94 -12.10 -0.42 8.03
CA GLU A 94 -12.33 0.23 6.74
C GLU A 94 -12.23 1.75 6.92
N ASP A 95 -11.32 2.39 6.19
CA ASP A 95 -11.26 3.84 6.03
C ASP A 95 -11.86 4.27 4.68
N THR A 96 -12.57 5.39 4.66
CA THR A 96 -13.20 5.96 3.45
C THR A 96 -12.60 7.33 3.15
N TYR A 97 -12.24 7.54 1.89
CA TYR A 97 -11.55 8.72 1.38
C TYR A 97 -12.42 9.46 0.35
N LYS A 98 -12.24 10.78 0.26
CA LYS A 98 -13.02 11.71 -0.59
C LYS A 98 -12.42 11.84 -1.98
#